data_AF-A0A6A4GGV1-F1
#
_entry.id   AF-A0A6A4GGV1-F1
#
_cell.length_a   1.000
_cell.length_b   1.000
_cell.length_c   1.000
_cell.angle_alpha   90.00
_cell.angle_beta   90.00
_cell.angle_gamma   90.00
#
_symmetry.space_group_name_H-M   'P 1'
#
loop_
_entity.id
_entity.type
_entity.pdbx_description
1 polymer ?
#
loop_
_entity_poly.entity_id
_entity_poly.type
_entity_poly.pdbx_seq_one_letter_code
_entity_poly.pdbx_strand_id
1 'polypeptide(L)'
;VLEVEKDLRDCESEIHRLRSRIIFLQNQHRRLEEYKASLRFLVSPIRKLPNETTLCIFDYACDMNELTSKKLETMPTLAISMVCSRWRDLTKAYPILWSRLRI
;
A
#
# COMPACT_ATOMS: atom_id res chain seq x y z
N VAL A 1 35.38 -14.15 44.29
CA VAL A 1 35.77 -13.93 42.87
C VAL A 1 34.89 -14.76 41.94
N LEU A 2 34.90 -16.10 42.03
CA LEU A 2 34.09 -16.99 41.17
C LEU A 2 32.56 -16.76 41.25
N GLU A 3 32.04 -16.43 42.43
CA GLU A 3 30.60 -16.16 42.64
C GLU A 3 30.17 -14.84 42.00
N VAL A 4 30.99 -13.79 42.17
CA VAL A 4 30.81 -12.48 41.51
C VAL A 4 30.88 -12.60 39.99
N GLU A 5 31.78 -13.43 39.46
CA GLU A 5 31.87 -13.68 38.01
C GLU A 5 30.63 -14.42 37.46
N LYS A 6 30.02 -15.30 38.26
CA LYS A 6 28.77 -15.96 37.89
C LYS A 6 27.62 -14.96 37.85
N ASP A 7 27.47 -14.15 38.88
CA ASP A 7 26.43 -13.12 38.95
C ASP A 7 26.56 -12.10 37.80
N LEU A 8 27.79 -11.75 37.43
CA LEU A 8 28.05 -10.87 36.28
C LEU A 8 27.55 -11.50 34.97
N ARG A 9 27.83 -12.78 34.74
CA ARG A 9 27.38 -13.52 33.54
C ARG A 9 25.86 -13.67 33.49
N ASP A 10 25.24 -13.93 34.64
CA ASP A 10 23.78 -14.06 34.74
C ASP A 10 23.11 -12.70 34.43
N CYS A 11 23.67 -11.61 34.96
CA CYS A 11 23.21 -10.25 34.66
C CYS A 11 23.39 -9.88 33.18
N GLU A 12 24.53 -10.22 32.58
CA GLU A 12 24.79 -9.98 31.16
C GLU A 12 23.82 -10.78 30.26
N SER A 13 23.55 -12.03 30.61
CA SER A 13 22.57 -12.88 29.91
C SER A 13 21.16 -12.27 29.96
N GLU A 14 20.78 -11.74 31.12
CA GLU A 14 19.48 -11.08 31.31
C GLU A 14 19.38 -9.76 30.53
N ILE A 15 20.46 -8.97 30.49
CA ILE A 15 20.55 -7.78 29.63
C ILE A 15 20.37 -8.16 28.16
N HIS A 16 21.03 -9.20 27.67
CA HIS A 16 20.88 -9.67 26.30
C HIS A 16 19.46 -10.15 25.99
N ARG A 17 18.82 -10.86 26.94
CA ARG A 17 17.43 -11.31 26.83
C ARG A 17 16.47 -10.12 26.70
N LEU A 18 16.61 -9.13 27.59
CA LEU A 18 15.77 -7.94 27.59
C LEU A 18 15.96 -7.09 26.34
N ARG A 19 17.21 -6.90 25.89
CA ARG A 19 17.51 -6.20 24.62
C ARG A 19 16.84 -6.88 23.43
N SER A 20 16.92 -8.20 23.35
CA SER A 20 16.26 -8.98 22.30
C SER A 20 14.73 -8.80 22.34
N ARG A 21 14.15 -8.75 23.54
CA ARG A 21 12.71 -8.51 23.71
C ARG A 21 12.29 -7.10 23.28
N ILE A 22 13.10 -6.08 23.58
CA ILE A 22 12.88 -4.71 23.14
C ILE A 22 12.87 -4.64 21.60
N ILE A 23 13.88 -5.21 20.95
CA ILE A 23 13.99 -5.23 19.48
C ILE A 23 12.77 -5.94 18.87
N PHE A 24 12.35 -7.06 19.44
CA PHE A 24 11.16 -7.77 19.00
C PHE A 24 9.91 -6.89 19.08
N LEU A 25 9.68 -6.23 20.21
CA LEU A 25 8.51 -5.37 20.42
C LEU A 25 8.54 -4.13 19.50
N GLN A 26 9.70 -3.53 19.29
CA GLN A 26 9.86 -2.43 18.33
C GLN A 26 9.50 -2.86 16.90
N ASN A 27 9.94 -4.05 16.48
CA ASN A 27 9.57 -4.60 15.17
C ASN A 27 8.07 -4.89 15.07
N GLN A 28 7.44 -5.42 16.11
CA GLN A 28 5.99 -5.62 16.14
C GLN A 28 5.23 -4.30 16.06
N HIS A 29 5.65 -3.28 16.83
CA HIS A 29 5.05 -1.95 16.79
C HIS A 29 5.13 -1.33 15.40
N ARG A 30 6.31 -1.39 14.76
CA ARG A 30 6.49 -0.91 13.39
C ARG A 30 5.53 -1.58 12.41
N ARG A 31 5.42 -2.92 12.45
CA ARG A 31 4.49 -3.67 11.60
C ARG A 31 3.04 -3.28 11.81
N LEU A 32 2.64 -3.03 13.06
CA LEU A 32 1.28 -2.60 13.38
C LEU A 32 0.99 -1.18 12.87
N GLU A 33 1.94 -0.26 12.96
CA GLU A 33 1.79 1.09 12.38
C GLU A 33 1.71 1.05 10.84
N GLU A 34 2.53 0.24 10.17
CA GLU A 34 2.43 0.00 8.72
C GLU A 34 1.05 -0.58 8.33
N TYR A 35 0.54 -1.53 9.11
CA TYR A 35 -0.77 -2.12 8.90
C TYR A 35 -1.91 -1.11 9.13
N LYS A 36 -1.84 -0.33 10.21
CA LYS A 36 -2.79 0.75 10.52
C LYS A 36 -2.82 1.81 9.42
N ALA A 37 -1.67 2.19 8.88
CA ALA A 37 -1.60 3.09 7.72
C ALA A 37 -2.31 2.46 6.50
N SER A 38 -2.10 1.17 6.25
CA SER A 38 -2.79 0.41 5.20
C SER A 38 -4.32 0.39 5.38
N LEU A 39 -4.80 0.22 6.62
CA LEU A 39 -6.22 0.30 6.96
C LEU A 39 -6.82 1.70 6.76
N ARG A 40 -6.06 2.77 7.00
CA ARG A 40 -6.56 4.14 6.71
C ARG A 40 -6.90 4.32 5.24
N PHE A 41 -6.13 3.73 4.32
CA PHE A 41 -6.49 3.71 2.90
C PHE A 41 -7.77 2.92 2.62
N LEU A 42 -8.05 1.86 3.39
CA LEU A 42 -9.30 1.10 3.30
C LEU A 42 -10.53 1.92 3.70
N VAL A 43 -10.38 2.89 4.59
CA VAL A 43 -11.46 3.79 5.03
C VAL A 43 -11.63 5.01 4.11
N SER A 44 -10.75 5.17 3.11
CA SER A 44 -10.78 6.31 2.18
C SER A 44 -12.18 6.48 1.54
N PRO A 45 -12.72 7.72 1.47
CA PRO A 45 -14.02 8.00 0.87
C PRO A 45 -14.19 7.43 -0.54
N ILE A 46 -13.09 7.34 -1.30
CA ILE A 46 -13.11 6.82 -2.67
C ILE A 46 -13.54 5.35 -2.76
N ARG A 47 -13.36 4.57 -1.68
CA ARG A 47 -13.85 3.19 -1.57
C ARG A 47 -15.32 3.11 -1.16
N LYS A 48 -15.91 4.20 -0.67
CA LYS A 48 -17.33 4.29 -0.33
C LYS A 48 -18.19 4.76 -1.50
N LEU A 49 -17.57 5.27 -2.57
CA LEU A 49 -18.30 5.70 -3.75
C LEU A 49 -18.98 4.49 -4.43
N PRO A 50 -20.21 4.66 -4.94
CA PRO A 50 -20.82 3.71 -5.86
C PRO A 50 -19.95 3.50 -7.11
N ASN A 51 -20.18 2.38 -7.80
CA ASN A 51 -19.43 2.05 -9.01
C ASN A 51 -19.71 3.06 -10.12
N GLU A 52 -20.95 3.50 -10.25
CA GLU A 52 -21.44 4.48 -11.22
C GLU A 52 -20.71 5.81 -11.05
N THR A 53 -20.65 6.33 -9.81
CA THR A 53 -19.93 7.57 -9.52
C THR A 53 -18.44 7.44 -9.78
N THR A 54 -17.86 6.28 -9.43
CA THR A 54 -16.44 6.00 -9.70
C THR A 54 -16.17 5.99 -11.21
N LEU A 55 -17.04 5.38 -12.01
CA LEU A 55 -16.94 5.33 -13.46
C LEU A 55 -17.15 6.71 -14.09
N CYS A 56 -18.04 7.55 -13.58
CA CYS A 56 -18.17 8.94 -14.05
C CYS A 56 -16.87 9.73 -13.84
N ILE A 57 -16.20 9.54 -12.70
CA ILE A 57 -14.90 10.15 -12.43
C ILE A 57 -13.86 9.64 -13.43
N PHE A 58 -13.83 8.34 -13.69
CA PHE A 58 -12.90 7.75 -14.66
C PHE A 58 -13.17 8.26 -16.07
N ASP A 59 -14.42 8.33 -16.49
CA ASP A 59 -14.81 8.80 -17.83
C ASP A 59 -14.40 10.26 -18.05
N TYR A 60 -14.49 11.09 -17.01
CA TYR A 60 -14.01 12.47 -17.02
C TYR A 60 -12.48 12.56 -17.02
N ALA A 61 -11.80 11.70 -16.25
CA ALA A 61 -10.34 11.74 -16.12
C ALA A 61 -9.59 11.09 -17.31
N CYS A 62 -10.20 10.10 -17.95
CA CYS A 62 -9.63 9.34 -19.06
C CYS A 62 -10.08 9.93 -20.40
N ASP A 63 -9.49 11.06 -20.79
CA ASP A 63 -9.78 11.67 -22.10
C ASP A 63 -9.18 10.84 -23.25
N MET A 64 -7.85 10.82 -23.41
CA MET A 64 -7.18 10.07 -24.47
C MET A 64 -5.99 9.26 -23.93
N ASN A 65 -5.80 8.04 -24.44
CA ASN A 65 -4.65 7.19 -24.12
C ASN A 65 -3.64 7.22 -25.28
N GLU A 66 -2.50 7.88 -25.08
CA GLU A 66 -1.42 7.95 -26.05
C GLU A 66 -0.52 6.70 -25.92
N LEU A 67 -0.62 5.80 -26.89
CA LEU A 67 0.07 4.51 -26.87
C LEU A 67 1.55 4.60 -27.26
N THR A 68 1.95 5.66 -27.96
CA THR A 68 3.35 5.88 -28.38
C THR A 68 4.19 6.53 -27.29
N SER A 69 3.55 7.15 -26.30
CA SER A 69 4.24 7.74 -25.17
C SER A 69 4.63 6.68 -24.16
N LYS A 70 5.85 6.78 -23.63
CA LYS A 70 6.35 5.93 -22.53
C LYS A 70 5.94 6.45 -21.15
N LYS A 71 5.22 7.57 -21.08
CA LYS A 71 4.81 8.19 -19.82
C LYS A 71 3.45 7.65 -19.41
N LEU A 72 3.32 7.24 -18.15
CA LEU A 72 2.04 6.76 -17.64
C LEU A 72 0.96 7.87 -17.61
N GLU A 73 1.37 9.12 -17.44
CA GLU A 73 0.51 10.30 -17.41
C GLU A 73 -0.29 10.50 -18.71
N THR A 74 0.21 10.00 -19.83
CA THR A 74 -0.47 10.09 -21.14
C THR A 74 -1.36 8.87 -21.41
N MET A 75 -1.41 7.90 -20.49
CA MET A 75 -2.26 6.71 -20.58
C MET A 75 -3.17 6.63 -19.34
N PRO A 76 -4.13 7.57 -19.18
CA PRO A 76 -4.90 7.71 -17.95
C PRO A 76 -5.70 6.45 -17.60
N THR A 77 -6.26 5.73 -18.59
CA THR A 77 -7.00 4.49 -18.34
C THR A 77 -6.08 3.40 -17.77
N LEU A 78 -4.85 3.30 -18.29
CA LEU A 78 -3.85 2.38 -17.75
C LEU A 78 -3.44 2.78 -16.33
N ALA A 79 -3.17 4.07 -16.10
CA ALA A 79 -2.78 4.61 -14.80
C ALA A 79 -3.81 4.28 -13.71
N ILE A 80 -5.10 4.55 -13.99
CA ILE A 80 -6.21 4.26 -13.09
C ILE A 80 -6.35 2.75 -12.86
N SER A 81 -6.21 1.91 -13.89
CA SER A 81 -6.32 0.45 -13.75
C SER A 81 -5.26 -0.17 -12.81
N MET A 82 -4.15 0.53 -12.56
CA MET A 82 -3.06 0.06 -11.69
C MET A 82 -3.20 0.47 -10.23
N VAL A 83 -4.17 1.33 -9.88
CA VAL A 83 -4.31 1.86 -8.51
C VAL A 83 -4.71 0.78 -7.50
N CYS A 84 -5.73 -0.03 -7.81
CA CYS A 84 -6.16 -1.15 -6.95
C CYS A 84 -7.00 -2.17 -7.73
N SER A 85 -7.27 -3.33 -7.11
CA SER A 85 -8.09 -4.39 -7.73
C SER A 85 -9.46 -3.91 -8.17
N ARG A 86 -10.18 -3.19 -7.31
CA ARG A 86 -11.51 -2.65 -7.64
C ARG A 86 -11.47 -1.73 -8.86
N TRP A 87 -10.48 -0.83 -8.94
CA TRP A 87 -10.36 0.10 -10.07
C TRP A 87 -10.08 -0.64 -11.36
N ARG A 88 -9.18 -1.63 -11.32
CA ARG A 88 -8.92 -2.52 -12.44
C ARG A 88 -10.19 -3.24 -12.90
N ASP A 89 -10.98 -3.78 -11.98
CA ASP A 89 -12.20 -4.52 -12.32
C ASP A 89 -13.25 -3.59 -12.96
N LEU A 90 -13.40 -2.37 -12.45
CA LEU A 90 -14.25 -1.34 -13.06
C LEU A 90 -13.77 -0.94 -14.46
N THR A 91 -12.47 -0.70 -14.64
CA THR A 91 -11.92 -0.36 -15.97
C THR A 91 -12.06 -1.49 -16.99
N LYS A 92 -12.11 -2.75 -16.53
CA LYS A 92 -12.41 -3.91 -17.40
C LYS A 92 -13.88 -3.99 -17.75
N ALA A 93 -14.76 -3.70 -16.80
CA ALA A 93 -16.21 -3.71 -17.00
C ALA A 93 -16.72 -2.51 -17.84
N TYR A 94 -15.89 -1.48 -18.05
CA TYR A 94 -16.25 -0.28 -18.80
C TYR A 94 -15.30 -0.05 -20.00
N PRO A 95 -15.48 -0.79 -21.12
CA PRO A 95 -14.55 -0.81 -22.26
C PRO A 95 -14.37 0.53 -22.98
N ILE A 96 -15.33 1.46 -22.81
CA ILE A 96 -15.27 2.78 -23.45
C ILE A 96 -14.02 3.56 -23.06
N LEU A 97 -13.50 3.37 -21.83
CA LEU A 97 -12.26 3.99 -21.36
C LEU A 97 -11.03 3.53 -22.17
N TRP A 98 -11.08 2.34 -22.75
CA TRP A 98 -10.02 1.78 -23.60
C TRP A 98 -10.22 2.08 -25.08
N SER A 99 -11.35 2.67 -25.46
CA SER A 99 -11.65 2.98 -26.86
C SER A 99 -11.10 4.35 -27.29
N ARG A 100 -10.70 5.20 -26.35
CA ARG A 100 -10.12 6.52 -26.59
C ARG A 100 -8.61 6.42 -26.75
N LEU A 101 -8.16 6.02 -27.94
CA LEU A 101 -6.76 5.72 -28.24
C LEU A 101 -6.16 6.73 -29.23
N ARG A 102 -4.93 7.16 -28.93
CA ARG A 102 -4.09 7.94 -29.85
C ARG A 102 -2.80 7.16 -30.11
N ILE A 103 -2.47 6.98 -31.38
CA ILE A 103 -1.21 6.38 -31.83
C ILE A 103 -0.24 7.52 -32.10
#